data_AF-A0A261KW61-F1
#
_entry.id   AF-A0A261KW61-F1
#
_cell.length_a   1.000
_cell.length_b   1.000
_cell.length_c   1.000
_cell.angle_alpha   90.00
_cell.angle_beta   90.00
_cell.angle_gamma   90.00
#
_symmetry.space_group_name_H-M   'P 1'
#
loop_
_entity.id
_entity.type
_entity.pdbx_description
1 polymer ?
#
loop_
_entity_poly.entity_id
_entity_poly.type
_entity_poly.pdbx_seq_one_letter_code
_entity_poly.pdbx_strand_id
1 'polypeptide(L)'
;MLQRENGYLDFTTVLPKEKITSDYLKKLYNLYRESKLSEISKRFDFLLKYRHLDKNVVAQVTEIILSKMNEQTNYADPFDFLFNPYTQVNKLLIELFTEKLDVLKRAYLLSQKINGYSSNSEDIFIRILDADQNFIIEYIDWVYYEERKFSNSPYFEDDLNYTFLWQYENYQELITSVVEHISQKEKELSISISRNTILERIFFLQITEEEKFILEDRQNKLLKSLMENRYTDIDLMQLLLSVTTTFPYKRRYQFIDLFCKHNQKFEDFKKLPLEPYVKNYKELSSEDYILSSSKNIEATHKIVEYLKSLLPIFNRVELLEHKQYVEQKIKDFQKWIKDEKKEDFLRD
;
A
#
# COMPACT_ATOMS: atom_id res chain seq x y z
N MET A 1 46.83 -1.61 5.49
CA MET A 1 45.66 -1.53 6.39
C MET A 1 44.52 -2.39 5.87
N LEU A 2 44.05 -2.18 4.63
CA LEU A 2 42.97 -2.94 3.97
C LEU A 2 43.03 -4.49 4.08
N GLN A 3 44.19 -5.12 3.90
CA GLN A 3 44.30 -6.59 4.04
C GLN A 3 44.17 -7.10 5.48
N ARG A 4 44.45 -6.27 6.51
CA ARG A 4 44.33 -6.67 7.93
C ARG A 4 42.90 -6.55 8.43
N GLU A 5 42.14 -5.58 7.93
CA GLU A 5 40.74 -5.34 8.34
C GLU A 5 39.79 -6.41 7.79
N ASN A 6 39.93 -6.80 6.52
CA ASN A 6 39.15 -7.90 5.94
C ASN A 6 39.46 -9.25 6.63
N GLY A 7 40.75 -9.53 6.91
CA GLY A 7 41.14 -10.76 7.60
C GLY A 7 40.62 -10.85 9.04
N TYR A 8 40.41 -9.71 9.72
CA TYR A 8 39.83 -9.70 11.06
C TYR A 8 38.30 -9.85 11.04
N LEU A 9 37.61 -9.25 10.06
CA LEU A 9 36.18 -9.48 9.89
C LEU A 9 35.90 -10.97 9.62
N ASP A 10 36.63 -11.58 8.69
CA ASP A 10 36.55 -13.02 8.40
C ASP A 10 36.81 -13.86 9.66
N PHE A 11 37.84 -13.51 10.44
CA PHE A 11 38.13 -14.13 11.73
C PHE A 11 36.94 -14.03 12.72
N THR A 12 36.32 -12.86 12.84
CA THR A 12 35.16 -12.67 13.74
C THR A 12 33.93 -13.47 13.31
N THR A 13 33.80 -13.81 12.02
CA THR A 13 32.69 -14.66 11.53
C THR A 13 32.88 -16.13 11.89
N VAL A 14 34.12 -16.64 11.95
CA VAL A 14 34.42 -18.06 12.23
C VAL A 14 34.76 -18.36 13.69
N LEU A 15 34.96 -17.34 14.53
CA LEU A 15 35.31 -17.52 15.96
C LEU A 15 34.22 -18.33 16.70
N PRO A 16 34.55 -19.44 17.39
CA PRO A 16 33.57 -20.22 18.14
C PRO A 16 33.05 -19.45 19.35
N LYS A 17 31.79 -19.69 19.73
CA LYS A 17 31.05 -18.91 20.74
C LYS A 17 31.80 -18.83 22.07
N GLU A 18 32.46 -19.91 22.46
CA GLU A 18 33.17 -20.08 23.73
C GLU A 18 34.43 -19.20 23.84
N LYS A 19 34.95 -18.71 22.70
CA LYS A 19 36.16 -17.87 22.65
C LYS A 19 35.86 -16.38 22.46
N ILE A 20 34.57 -16.02 22.37
CA ILE A 20 34.16 -14.63 22.18
C ILE A 20 34.27 -13.89 23.52
N THR A 21 34.81 -12.68 23.48
CA THR A 21 35.00 -11.79 24.64
C THR A 21 34.40 -10.43 24.32
N SER A 22 34.20 -9.61 25.36
CA SER A 22 33.74 -8.22 25.21
C SER A 22 34.66 -7.39 24.30
N ASP A 23 35.95 -7.68 24.28
CA ASP A 23 36.92 -6.97 23.43
C ASP A 23 36.75 -7.34 21.96
N TYR A 24 36.45 -8.61 21.66
CA TYR A 24 36.08 -9.02 20.31
C TYR A 24 34.79 -8.32 19.84
N LEU A 25 33.79 -8.21 20.72
CA LEU A 25 32.53 -7.50 20.40
C LEU A 25 32.77 -6.01 20.15
N LYS A 26 33.55 -5.33 20.98
CA LYS A 26 33.91 -3.91 20.77
C LYS A 26 34.62 -3.71 19.43
N LYS A 27 35.57 -4.59 19.10
CA LYS A 27 36.27 -4.57 17.81
C LYS A 27 35.32 -4.82 16.66
N LEU A 28 34.37 -5.75 16.78
CA LEU A 28 33.33 -6.00 15.79
C LEU A 28 32.53 -4.73 15.49
N TYR A 29 32.06 -4.02 16.52
CA TYR A 29 31.35 -2.75 16.32
C TYR A 29 32.22 -1.69 15.64
N ASN A 30 33.49 -1.58 16.02
CA ASN A 30 34.40 -0.63 15.38
C ASN A 30 34.64 -0.97 13.92
N LEU A 31 34.76 -2.24 13.55
CA LEU A 31 34.88 -2.65 12.15
C LEU A 31 33.66 -2.23 11.34
N TYR A 32 32.44 -2.49 11.82
CA TYR A 32 31.24 -2.04 11.12
C TYR A 32 31.18 -0.50 10.97
N ARG A 33 31.70 0.25 11.95
CA ARG A 33 31.78 1.72 11.89
C ARG A 33 32.82 2.21 10.89
N GLU A 34 34.01 1.60 10.87
CA GLU A 34 35.18 2.07 10.12
C GLU A 34 35.25 1.53 8.68
N SER A 35 34.84 0.28 8.44
CA SER A 35 34.92 -0.37 7.11
C SER A 35 33.93 0.20 6.10
N LYS A 36 34.21 0.14 4.80
CA LYS A 36 33.24 0.60 3.79
C LYS A 36 32.00 -0.31 3.76
N LEU A 37 30.86 0.21 3.30
CA LEU A 37 29.63 -0.59 3.14
C LEU A 37 29.81 -1.79 2.19
N SER A 38 30.72 -1.69 1.22
CA SER A 38 31.08 -2.80 0.33
C SER A 38 31.95 -3.88 1.00
N GLU A 39 32.54 -3.59 2.16
CA GLU A 39 33.51 -4.44 2.86
C GLU A 39 32.90 -5.11 4.11
N ILE A 40 31.75 -4.64 4.58
CA ILE A 40 31.07 -5.25 5.74
C ILE A 40 30.39 -6.57 5.35
N SER A 41 30.37 -7.50 6.30
CA SER A 41 29.69 -8.78 6.12
C SER A 41 28.19 -8.55 6.12
N LYS A 42 27.55 -8.96 5.02
CA LYS A 42 26.10 -8.99 4.89
C LYS A 42 25.48 -10.22 5.57
N ARG A 43 26.26 -11.20 6.05
CA ARG A 43 25.70 -12.41 6.66
C ARG A 43 25.43 -12.15 8.14
N PHE A 44 24.18 -12.01 8.55
CA PHE A 44 23.87 -11.63 9.94
C PHE A 44 23.87 -12.82 10.93
N ASP A 45 23.78 -14.06 10.47
CA ASP A 45 23.72 -15.26 11.34
C ASP A 45 24.90 -15.40 12.30
N PHE A 46 26.11 -15.00 11.90
CA PHE A 46 27.26 -15.05 12.80
C PHE A 46 27.16 -14.05 13.95
N LEU A 47 26.24 -13.08 13.93
CA LEU A 47 26.03 -12.17 15.05
C LEU A 47 25.32 -12.87 16.21
N LEU A 48 24.57 -13.96 15.94
CA LEU A 48 23.81 -14.69 16.97
C LEU A 48 24.69 -15.25 18.08
N LYS A 49 25.93 -15.66 17.78
CA LYS A 49 26.89 -16.13 18.80
C LYS A 49 27.33 -15.01 19.75
N TYR A 50 27.23 -13.73 19.38
CA TYR A 50 27.59 -12.60 20.24
C TYR A 50 26.46 -12.19 21.22
N ARG A 51 25.26 -12.77 21.10
CA ARG A 51 24.09 -12.41 21.93
C ARG A 51 24.27 -12.64 23.44
N HIS A 52 25.18 -13.53 23.83
CA HIS A 52 25.50 -13.76 25.25
C HIS A 52 26.26 -12.59 25.90
N LEU A 53 26.87 -11.71 25.10
CA LEU A 53 27.55 -10.50 25.57
C LEU A 53 26.68 -9.25 25.36
N ASP A 54 25.96 -9.19 24.24
CA ASP A 54 25.01 -8.12 23.94
C ASP A 54 23.81 -8.70 23.20
N LYS A 55 22.68 -8.78 23.91
CA LYS A 55 21.42 -9.32 23.38
C LYS A 55 20.93 -8.59 22.12
N ASN A 56 21.29 -7.31 21.97
CA ASN A 56 20.88 -6.41 20.89
C ASN A 56 21.93 -6.31 19.78
N VAL A 57 22.97 -7.15 19.77
CA VAL A 57 24.09 -7.07 18.80
C VAL A 57 23.64 -6.98 17.34
N VAL A 58 22.59 -7.70 16.96
CA VAL A 58 22.03 -7.64 15.61
C VAL A 58 21.46 -6.25 15.33
N ALA A 59 20.62 -5.73 16.21
CA ALA A 59 20.05 -4.39 16.07
C ALA A 59 21.12 -3.29 16.12
N GLN A 60 22.17 -3.42 16.95
CA GLN A 60 23.29 -2.48 17.00
C GLN A 60 24.06 -2.44 15.68
N VAL A 61 24.35 -3.61 15.09
CA VAL A 61 25.01 -3.69 13.78
C VAL A 61 24.12 -3.09 12.69
N THR A 62 22.82 -3.42 12.66
CA THR A 62 21.87 -2.82 11.72
C THR A 62 21.84 -1.29 11.84
N GLU A 63 21.83 -0.75 13.05
CA GLU A 63 21.84 0.69 13.29
C GLU A 63 23.12 1.37 12.80
N ILE A 64 24.29 0.75 13.02
CA ILE A 64 25.57 1.23 12.47
C ILE A 64 25.51 1.28 10.94
N ILE A 65 24.98 0.24 10.30
CA ILE A 65 24.84 0.19 8.83
C ILE A 65 23.90 1.30 8.34
N LEU A 66 22.74 1.48 8.99
CA LEU A 66 21.78 2.53 8.64
C LEU A 66 22.40 3.93 8.73
N SER A 67 23.18 4.22 9.78
CA SER A 67 23.83 5.53 9.91
C SER A 67 24.76 5.87 8.75
N LYS A 68 25.39 4.85 8.15
CA LYS A 68 26.33 5.02 7.03
C LYS A 68 25.64 5.19 5.69
N MET A 69 24.47 4.57 5.51
CA MET A 69 23.68 4.68 4.28
C MET A 69 23.16 6.11 4.07
N ASN A 70 22.98 6.89 5.12
CA ASN A 70 22.59 8.30 5.01
C ASN A 70 23.68 9.19 4.36
N GLU A 71 24.93 8.70 4.30
CA GLU A 71 26.09 9.48 3.84
C GLU A 71 26.52 9.13 2.40
N GLN A 72 26.01 8.05 1.80
CA GLN A 72 26.50 7.54 0.52
C GLN A 72 25.37 7.09 -0.41
N THR A 73 25.41 7.48 -1.69
CA THR A 73 24.45 7.05 -2.72
C THR A 73 24.98 5.86 -3.52
N ASN A 74 24.08 4.92 -3.87
CA ASN A 74 24.28 3.81 -4.81
C ASN A 74 24.98 2.53 -4.28
N TYR A 75 24.33 1.78 -3.38
CA TYR A 75 24.81 0.49 -2.85
C TYR A 75 23.79 -0.62 -2.99
N ALA A 76 24.27 -1.86 -3.15
CA ALA A 76 23.46 -3.06 -3.03
C ALA A 76 22.93 -3.21 -1.59
N ASP A 77 21.67 -3.62 -1.45
CA ASP A 77 20.99 -3.74 -0.16
C ASP A 77 21.86 -4.48 0.89
N PRO A 78 22.22 -3.83 2.01
CA PRO A 78 23.00 -4.46 3.06
C PRO A 78 22.16 -5.42 3.93
N PHE A 79 20.83 -5.37 3.81
CA PHE A 79 19.89 -6.12 4.64
C PHE A 79 19.27 -7.33 3.93
N ASP A 80 19.69 -7.64 2.70
CA ASP A 80 19.18 -8.78 1.92
C ASP A 80 19.19 -10.10 2.74
N PHE A 81 20.30 -10.40 3.44
CA PHE A 81 20.37 -11.59 4.32
C PHE A 81 19.64 -11.45 5.67
N LEU A 82 19.40 -10.23 6.15
CA LEU A 82 18.57 -10.00 7.34
C LEU A 82 17.10 -10.36 7.02
N PHE A 83 16.66 -10.04 5.81
CA PHE A 83 15.31 -10.28 5.31
C PHE A 83 15.15 -11.58 4.50
N ASN A 84 16.24 -12.33 4.32
CA ASN A 84 16.19 -13.63 3.68
C ASN A 84 15.53 -14.69 4.60
N PRO A 85 14.43 -15.35 4.19
CA PRO A 85 13.65 -16.27 5.03
C PRO A 85 14.43 -17.53 5.45
N TYR A 86 15.51 -17.86 4.74
CA TYR A 86 16.31 -19.03 5.03
C TYR A 86 17.35 -18.81 6.14
N THR A 87 17.57 -17.57 6.59
CA THR A 87 18.57 -17.24 7.63
C THR A 87 18.00 -17.41 9.04
N GLN A 88 18.87 -17.70 10.01
CA GLN A 88 18.46 -17.84 11.41
C GLN A 88 18.08 -16.49 12.02
N VAL A 89 18.74 -15.40 11.61
CA VAL A 89 18.35 -14.06 12.05
C VAL A 89 16.96 -13.67 11.59
N ASN A 90 16.55 -14.06 10.38
CA ASN A 90 15.20 -13.78 9.91
C ASN A 90 14.16 -14.54 10.73
N LYS A 91 14.42 -15.80 11.10
CA LYS A 91 13.50 -16.58 11.96
C LYS A 91 13.29 -15.94 13.33
N LEU A 92 14.32 -15.26 13.86
CA LEU A 92 14.29 -14.57 15.15
C LEU A 92 14.05 -13.05 15.03
N LEU A 93 13.64 -12.55 13.87
CA LEU A 93 13.69 -11.12 13.53
C LEU A 93 13.03 -10.22 14.59
N ILE A 94 11.79 -10.48 14.98
CA ILE A 94 11.08 -9.64 15.96
C ILE A 94 11.73 -9.72 17.36
N GLU A 95 12.18 -10.91 17.78
CA GLU A 95 12.88 -11.10 19.05
C GLU A 95 14.21 -10.31 19.09
N LEU A 96 14.95 -10.28 17.98
CA LEU A 96 16.24 -9.60 17.89
C LEU A 96 16.13 -8.08 17.93
N PHE A 97 14.94 -7.52 17.68
CA PHE A 97 14.68 -6.09 17.61
C PHE A 97 13.62 -5.62 18.62
N THR A 98 13.26 -6.43 19.62
CA THR A 98 12.18 -6.08 20.58
C THR A 98 12.40 -4.73 21.27
N GLU A 99 13.63 -4.37 21.62
CA GLU A 99 13.96 -3.06 22.25
C GLU A 99 14.33 -1.97 21.23
N LYS A 100 14.39 -2.31 19.95
CA LYS A 100 14.89 -1.47 18.86
C LYS A 100 14.05 -1.64 17.59
N LEU A 101 12.73 -1.74 17.74
CA LEU A 101 11.83 -2.03 16.62
C LEU A 101 11.93 -0.96 15.52
N ASP A 102 12.15 0.31 15.89
CA ASP A 102 12.36 1.41 14.93
C ASP A 102 13.60 1.23 14.06
N VAL A 103 14.62 0.50 14.54
CA VAL A 103 15.79 0.13 13.72
C VAL A 103 15.38 -0.89 12.66
N LEU A 104 14.55 -1.87 13.03
CA LEU A 104 14.02 -2.86 12.09
C LEU A 104 13.14 -2.22 11.02
N LYS A 105 12.20 -1.36 11.43
CA LYS A 105 11.32 -0.61 10.51
C LYS A 105 12.13 0.18 9.49
N ARG A 106 13.10 0.97 9.94
CA ARG A 106 13.98 1.74 9.02
C ARG A 106 14.78 0.86 8.08
N ALA A 107 15.30 -0.27 8.56
CA ALA A 107 16.00 -1.23 7.70
C ALA A 107 15.07 -1.84 6.65
N TYR A 108 13.85 -2.18 7.02
CA TYR A 108 12.83 -2.71 6.12
C TYR A 108 12.50 -1.70 5.01
N LEU A 109 12.14 -0.46 5.37
CA LEU A 109 11.82 0.59 4.40
C LEU A 109 12.99 0.87 3.44
N LEU A 110 14.23 0.88 3.96
CA LEU A 110 15.41 1.06 3.12
C LEU A 110 15.61 -0.12 2.15
N SER A 111 15.37 -1.35 2.60
CA SER A 111 15.46 -2.55 1.75
C SER A 111 14.41 -2.51 0.63
N GLN A 112 13.16 -2.17 0.95
CA GLN A 112 12.10 -2.01 -0.06
C GLN A 112 12.44 -0.91 -1.08
N LYS A 113 13.03 0.19 -0.63
CA LYS A 113 13.49 1.27 -1.52
C LYS A 113 14.54 0.81 -2.54
N ILE A 114 15.45 -0.09 -2.14
CA ILE A 114 16.59 -0.51 -2.97
C ILE A 114 16.21 -1.63 -3.92
N ASN A 115 15.48 -2.64 -3.43
CA ASN A 115 15.22 -3.88 -4.17
C ASN A 115 13.78 -4.01 -4.69
N GLY A 116 12.88 -3.12 -4.28
CA GLY A 116 11.44 -3.30 -4.47
C GLY A 116 10.87 -4.42 -3.59
N TYR A 117 9.62 -4.79 -3.87
CA TYR A 117 8.92 -5.86 -3.16
C TYR A 117 9.40 -7.24 -3.62
N SER A 118 9.96 -8.01 -2.68
CA SER A 118 10.32 -9.42 -2.87
C SER A 118 9.20 -10.34 -2.36
N SER A 119 9.26 -11.64 -2.70
CA SER A 119 8.27 -12.63 -2.24
C SER A 119 8.14 -12.74 -0.71
N ASN A 120 9.13 -12.26 0.06
CA ASN A 120 9.12 -12.32 1.53
C ASN A 120 8.84 -10.95 2.17
N SER A 121 8.72 -9.89 1.37
CA SER A 121 8.49 -8.52 1.88
C SER A 121 7.15 -8.41 2.62
N GLU A 122 6.12 -9.14 2.21
CA GLU A 122 4.81 -9.18 2.87
C GLU A 122 4.87 -9.89 4.24
N ASP A 123 5.50 -11.06 4.34
CA ASP A 123 5.67 -11.78 5.62
C ASP A 123 6.40 -10.90 6.66
N ILE A 124 7.48 -10.23 6.24
CA ILE A 124 8.21 -9.34 7.13
C ILE A 124 7.35 -8.14 7.55
N PHE A 125 6.57 -7.59 6.61
CA PHE A 125 5.63 -6.51 6.93
C PHE A 125 4.63 -6.94 7.99
N ILE A 126 3.98 -8.09 7.79
CA ILE A 126 2.99 -8.66 8.71
C ILE A 126 3.63 -8.85 10.09
N ARG A 127 4.83 -9.41 10.16
CA ARG A 127 5.53 -9.63 11.45
C ARG A 127 5.89 -8.32 12.17
N ILE A 128 6.23 -7.26 11.44
CA ILE A 128 6.44 -5.93 12.03
C ILE A 128 5.12 -5.35 12.50
N LEU A 129 4.05 -5.49 11.71
CA LEU A 129 2.71 -5.00 12.03
C LEU A 129 2.11 -5.72 13.27
N ASP A 130 2.33 -7.02 13.40
CA ASP A 130 1.97 -7.80 14.58
C ASP A 130 2.68 -7.32 15.85
N ALA A 131 3.92 -6.84 15.70
CA ALA A 131 4.70 -6.29 16.81
C ALA A 131 4.32 -4.84 17.15
N ASP A 132 3.92 -4.05 16.15
CA ASP A 132 3.46 -2.67 16.30
C ASP A 132 2.50 -2.27 15.18
N GLN A 133 1.21 -2.21 15.53
CA GLN A 133 0.15 -1.88 14.57
C GLN A 133 0.27 -0.45 14.00
N ASN A 134 0.99 0.46 14.66
CA ASN A 134 1.19 1.82 14.12
C ASN A 134 2.10 1.81 12.89
N PHE A 135 2.82 0.71 12.63
CA PHE A 135 3.73 0.63 11.50
C PHE A 135 3.04 0.85 10.14
N ILE A 136 1.77 0.49 9.97
CA ILE A 136 1.04 0.77 8.71
C ILE A 136 0.95 2.28 8.45
N ILE A 137 0.79 3.10 9.49
CA ILE A 137 0.72 4.56 9.38
C ILE A 137 2.08 5.13 9.00
N GLU A 138 3.15 4.67 9.67
CA GLU A 138 4.52 5.05 9.32
C GLU A 138 4.89 4.65 7.88
N TYR A 139 4.43 3.47 7.45
CA TYR A 139 4.64 2.98 6.11
C TYR A 139 3.92 3.85 5.07
N ILE A 140 2.65 4.19 5.30
CA ILE A 140 1.88 5.08 4.42
C ILE A 140 2.55 6.46 4.30
N ASP A 141 3.03 7.03 5.41
CA ASP A 141 3.77 8.28 5.39
C ASP A 141 5.06 8.19 4.56
N TRP A 142 5.77 7.08 4.68
CA TRP A 142 6.95 6.80 3.87
C TRP A 142 6.61 6.66 2.37
N VAL A 143 5.54 5.94 2.00
CA VAL A 143 5.09 5.81 0.60
C VAL A 143 4.76 7.19 0.02
N TYR A 144 3.96 8.01 0.70
CA TYR A 144 3.65 9.38 0.25
C TYR A 144 4.90 10.26 0.12
N TYR A 145 5.91 10.06 0.97
CA TYR A 145 7.16 10.79 0.87
C TYR A 145 7.97 10.37 -0.37
N GLU A 146 8.12 9.06 -0.61
CA GLU A 146 8.89 8.54 -1.75
C GLU A 146 8.19 8.82 -3.09
N GLU A 147 6.88 8.60 -3.21
CA GLU A 147 6.11 8.88 -4.45
C GLU A 147 6.21 10.36 -4.87
N ARG A 148 6.26 11.30 -3.90
CA ARG A 148 6.40 12.73 -4.19
C ARG A 148 7.81 13.17 -4.51
N LYS A 149 8.81 12.62 -3.79
CA LYS A 149 10.22 12.92 -4.07
C LYS A 149 10.57 12.59 -5.52
N PHE A 150 9.90 11.59 -6.08
CA PHE A 150 10.18 11.04 -7.40
C PHE A 150 9.00 11.19 -8.37
N SER A 151 8.19 12.25 -8.25
CA SER A 151 6.98 12.46 -9.08
C SER A 151 7.20 12.48 -10.62
N ASN A 152 8.45 12.39 -11.09
CA ASN A 152 8.85 12.21 -12.50
C ASN A 152 9.81 11.03 -12.74
N SER A 153 9.95 10.09 -11.80
CA SER A 153 10.95 9.02 -11.82
C SER A 153 10.27 7.64 -11.76
N PRO A 154 10.55 6.73 -12.71
CA PRO A 154 9.93 5.40 -12.81
C PRO A 154 10.45 4.38 -11.78
N TYR A 155 11.07 4.83 -10.68
CA TYR A 155 11.88 3.96 -9.81
C TYR A 155 11.22 3.52 -8.51
N PHE A 156 10.09 4.10 -8.10
CA PHE A 156 9.37 3.68 -6.90
C PHE A 156 7.94 3.30 -7.23
N GLU A 157 7.61 2.01 -7.05
CA GLU A 157 6.26 1.48 -7.12
C GLU A 157 5.99 0.70 -5.82
N ASP A 158 4.94 1.10 -5.10
CA ASP A 158 4.45 0.38 -3.93
C ASP A 158 3.59 -0.79 -4.41
N ASP A 159 4.25 -1.94 -4.58
CA ASP A 159 3.68 -3.21 -5.03
C ASP A 159 3.20 -4.09 -3.85
N LEU A 160 3.10 -3.53 -2.64
CA LEU A 160 2.61 -4.29 -1.49
C LEU A 160 1.16 -4.74 -1.71
N ASN A 161 0.91 -6.04 -1.59
CA ASN A 161 -0.44 -6.56 -1.55
C ASN A 161 -1.04 -6.34 -0.15
N TYR A 162 -1.97 -5.40 -0.04
CA TYR A 162 -2.62 -5.05 1.23
C TYR A 162 -3.74 -6.00 1.66
N THR A 163 -3.99 -7.08 0.92
CA THR A 163 -5.05 -8.06 1.22
C THR A 163 -4.96 -8.58 2.66
N PHE A 164 -3.75 -8.78 3.19
CA PHE A 164 -3.55 -9.28 4.56
C PHE A 164 -4.18 -8.38 5.64
N LEU A 165 -4.31 -7.07 5.41
CA LEU A 165 -4.96 -6.15 6.38
C LEU A 165 -6.42 -6.57 6.65
N TRP A 166 -7.09 -7.08 5.63
CA TRP A 166 -8.48 -7.52 5.73
C TRP A 166 -8.64 -8.85 6.46
N GLN A 167 -7.54 -9.58 6.73
CA GLN A 167 -7.57 -10.87 7.42
C GLN A 167 -7.51 -10.73 8.94
N TYR A 168 -6.99 -9.60 9.46
CA TYR A 168 -6.96 -9.31 10.90
C TYR A 168 -8.35 -9.37 11.54
N GLU A 169 -8.43 -9.86 12.78
CA GLU A 169 -9.71 -9.88 13.52
C GLU A 169 -10.20 -8.46 13.80
N ASN A 170 -9.28 -7.56 14.14
CA ASN A 170 -9.54 -6.14 14.39
C ASN A 170 -9.49 -5.27 13.12
N TYR A 171 -9.72 -5.85 11.93
CA TYR A 171 -9.63 -5.12 10.64
C TYR A 171 -10.45 -3.82 10.63
N GLN A 172 -11.57 -3.75 11.36
CA GLN A 172 -12.40 -2.57 11.41
C GLN A 172 -11.66 -1.37 12.02
N GLU A 173 -11.02 -1.57 13.16
CA GLU A 173 -10.27 -0.54 13.87
C GLU A 173 -9.00 -0.17 13.09
N LEU A 174 -8.25 -1.19 12.67
CA LEU A 174 -7.01 -1.04 11.92
C LEU A 174 -7.23 -0.24 10.63
N ILE A 175 -8.17 -0.66 9.78
CA ILE A 175 -8.38 -0.02 8.47
C ILE A 175 -9.11 1.32 8.62
N THR A 176 -9.96 1.51 9.64
CA THR A 176 -10.51 2.84 9.95
C THR A 176 -9.40 3.84 10.25
N SER A 177 -8.43 3.48 11.09
CA SER A 177 -7.30 4.37 11.39
C SER A 177 -6.49 4.73 10.13
N VAL A 178 -6.34 3.78 9.21
CA VAL A 178 -5.65 3.98 7.92
C VAL A 178 -6.44 4.92 7.02
N VAL A 179 -7.76 4.73 6.89
CA VAL A 179 -8.64 5.61 6.12
C VAL A 179 -8.57 7.05 6.65
N GLU A 180 -8.65 7.23 7.97
CA GLU A 180 -8.59 8.54 8.61
C GLU A 180 -7.24 9.23 8.35
N HIS A 181 -6.14 8.50 8.49
CA HIS A 181 -4.81 9.00 8.22
C HIS A 181 -4.63 9.40 6.75
N ILE A 182 -5.04 8.53 5.81
CA ILE A 182 -4.98 8.84 4.37
C ILE A 182 -5.84 10.06 4.04
N SER A 183 -7.06 10.14 4.57
CA SER A 183 -7.95 11.28 4.35
C SER A 183 -7.33 12.60 4.83
N GLN A 184 -6.71 12.59 6.01
CA GLN A 184 -5.99 13.76 6.52
C GLN A 184 -4.78 14.09 5.64
N LYS A 185 -3.99 13.08 5.25
CA LYS A 185 -2.80 13.28 4.41
C LYS A 185 -3.18 13.86 3.05
N GLU A 186 -4.14 13.29 2.33
CA GLU A 186 -4.53 13.81 1.01
C GLU A 186 -5.03 15.27 1.08
N LYS A 187 -5.74 15.62 2.16
CA LYS A 187 -6.16 17.00 2.44
C LYS A 187 -4.98 17.93 2.70
N GLU A 188 -4.04 17.55 3.56
CA GLU A 188 -2.82 18.34 3.86
C GLU A 188 -2.01 18.62 2.59
N LEU A 189 -1.97 17.65 1.68
CA LEU A 189 -1.16 17.71 0.48
C LEU A 189 -1.86 18.38 -0.69
N SER A 190 -3.11 18.81 -0.51
CA SER A 190 -3.96 19.36 -1.58
C SER A 190 -3.97 18.45 -2.81
N ILE A 191 -3.87 17.13 -2.59
CA ILE A 191 -3.94 16.15 -3.66
C ILE A 191 -5.39 16.18 -4.13
N SER A 192 -5.64 16.75 -5.31
CA SER A 192 -6.93 16.54 -5.97
C SER A 192 -7.10 15.04 -6.07
N ILE A 193 -8.17 14.46 -5.53
CA ILE A 193 -8.45 13.01 -5.46
C ILE A 193 -7.92 12.34 -6.73
N SER A 194 -6.68 11.88 -6.65
CA SER A 194 -5.89 11.50 -7.80
C SER A 194 -6.06 10.01 -7.91
N ARG A 195 -6.49 9.55 -9.07
CA ARG A 195 -6.78 8.13 -9.28
C ARG A 195 -5.51 7.31 -9.07
N ASN A 196 -5.61 6.18 -8.39
CA ASN A 196 -4.54 5.33 -7.84
C ASN A 196 -3.98 5.79 -6.48
N THR A 197 -4.86 6.05 -5.51
CA THR A 197 -4.44 6.34 -4.13
C THR A 197 -3.97 5.06 -3.43
N ILE A 198 -3.17 5.21 -2.36
CA ILE A 198 -2.86 4.09 -1.45
C ILE A 198 -4.14 3.41 -0.96
N LEU A 199 -5.21 4.18 -0.74
CA LEU A 199 -6.49 3.64 -0.33
C LEU A 199 -7.10 2.70 -1.38
N GLU A 200 -7.03 3.06 -2.66
CA GLU A 200 -7.48 2.17 -3.74
C GLU A 200 -6.67 0.86 -3.75
N ARG A 201 -5.35 0.91 -3.50
CA ARG A 201 -4.50 -0.28 -3.36
C ARG A 201 -4.89 -1.15 -2.16
N ILE A 202 -5.24 -0.53 -1.03
CA ILE A 202 -5.69 -1.24 0.18
C ILE A 202 -6.99 -2.02 -0.04
N PHE A 203 -7.91 -1.47 -0.84
CA PHE A 203 -9.19 -2.10 -1.13
C PHE A 203 -9.15 -3.04 -2.35
N PHE A 204 -8.04 -3.08 -3.07
CA PHE A 204 -7.82 -4.06 -4.12
C PHE A 204 -7.46 -5.41 -3.51
N LEU A 205 -8.24 -6.45 -3.82
CA LEU A 205 -8.06 -7.79 -3.27
C LEU A 205 -7.44 -8.72 -4.32
N GLN A 206 -6.33 -9.35 -3.98
CA GLN A 206 -5.69 -10.41 -4.78
C GLN A 206 -5.91 -11.76 -4.11
N ILE A 207 -7.06 -12.36 -4.37
CA ILE A 207 -7.56 -13.52 -3.63
C ILE A 207 -8.27 -14.54 -4.51
N THR A 208 -8.43 -15.74 -3.97
CA THR A 208 -9.25 -16.79 -4.55
C THR A 208 -10.76 -16.46 -4.44
N GLU A 209 -11.59 -17.10 -5.26
CA GLU A 209 -13.06 -16.91 -5.18
C GLU A 209 -13.65 -17.36 -3.82
N GLU A 210 -13.00 -18.29 -3.12
CA GLU A 210 -13.45 -18.75 -1.79
C GLU A 210 -13.27 -17.65 -0.72
N GLU A 211 -12.13 -16.97 -0.73
CA GLU A 211 -11.82 -15.88 0.21
C GLU A 211 -12.59 -14.60 -0.12
N LYS A 212 -12.91 -14.40 -1.40
CA LYS A 212 -13.58 -13.21 -1.93
C LYS A 212 -14.86 -12.89 -1.19
N PHE A 213 -15.73 -13.85 -0.98
CA PHE A 213 -16.98 -13.61 -0.29
C PHE A 213 -16.77 -13.01 1.12
N ILE A 214 -15.80 -13.54 1.87
CA ILE A 214 -15.53 -13.13 3.25
C ILE A 214 -14.90 -11.72 3.28
N LEU A 215 -13.87 -11.49 2.46
CA LEU A 215 -13.16 -10.22 2.47
C LEU A 215 -13.99 -9.08 1.85
N GLU A 216 -14.80 -9.35 0.83
CA GLU A 216 -15.74 -8.36 0.29
C GLU A 216 -16.82 -7.99 1.31
N ASP A 217 -17.32 -8.93 2.10
CA ASP A 217 -18.25 -8.64 3.20
C ASP A 217 -17.60 -7.75 4.27
N ARG A 218 -16.34 -8.01 4.64
CA ARG A 218 -15.57 -7.16 5.55
C ARG A 218 -15.41 -5.73 5.00
N GLN A 219 -15.02 -5.59 3.74
CA GLN A 219 -14.95 -4.29 3.05
C GLN A 219 -16.30 -3.57 3.04
N ASN A 220 -17.39 -4.28 2.73
CA ASN A 220 -18.73 -3.72 2.69
C ASN A 220 -19.17 -3.22 4.06
N LYS A 221 -18.95 -4.00 5.13
CA LYS A 221 -19.28 -3.62 6.50
C LYS A 221 -18.52 -2.37 6.94
N LEU A 222 -17.21 -2.31 6.66
CA LEU A 222 -16.40 -1.14 6.99
C LEU A 222 -16.91 0.12 6.26
N LEU A 223 -17.05 0.05 4.94
CA LEU A 223 -17.48 1.19 4.12
C LEU A 223 -18.86 1.68 4.54
N LYS A 224 -19.83 0.77 4.77
CA LYS A 224 -21.17 1.15 5.24
C LYS A 224 -21.09 1.87 6.58
N SER A 225 -20.36 1.33 7.54
CA SER A 225 -20.18 1.94 8.86
C SER A 225 -19.57 3.35 8.76
N LEU A 226 -18.50 3.52 7.98
CA LEU A 226 -17.87 4.83 7.79
C LEU A 226 -18.82 5.83 7.13
N MET A 227 -19.55 5.41 6.09
CA MET A 227 -20.50 6.27 5.38
C MET A 227 -21.69 6.68 6.26
N GLU A 228 -22.29 5.74 6.99
CA GLU A 228 -23.42 6.01 7.90
C GLU A 228 -23.05 6.98 9.02
N ASN A 229 -21.82 6.89 9.53
CA ASN A 229 -21.35 7.74 10.62
C ASN A 229 -20.83 9.11 10.17
N ARG A 230 -20.47 9.27 8.89
CA ARG A 230 -19.74 10.44 8.39
C ARG A 230 -20.28 10.99 7.07
N TYR A 231 -21.54 10.73 6.72
CA TYR A 231 -22.16 11.12 5.43
C TYR A 231 -22.14 12.63 5.10
N THR A 232 -21.90 13.50 6.08
CA THR A 232 -21.75 14.95 5.89
C THR A 232 -20.32 15.38 5.58
N ASP A 233 -19.34 14.50 5.78
CA ASP A 233 -17.93 14.73 5.47
C ASP A 233 -17.67 14.43 3.98
N ILE A 234 -17.87 15.43 3.13
CA ILE A 234 -17.93 15.22 1.68
C ILE A 234 -16.57 14.88 1.08
N ASP A 235 -15.48 15.34 1.68
CA ASP A 235 -14.13 14.98 1.25
C ASP A 235 -13.89 13.49 1.52
N LEU A 236 -14.27 13.00 2.71
CA LEU A 236 -14.23 11.57 3.03
C LEU A 236 -15.17 10.75 2.13
N MET A 237 -16.40 11.21 1.89
CA MET A 237 -17.34 10.46 1.03
C MET A 237 -16.84 10.33 -0.41
N GLN A 238 -16.18 11.36 -0.94
CA GLN A 238 -15.55 11.29 -2.25
C GLN A 238 -14.41 10.26 -2.27
N LEU A 239 -13.56 10.23 -1.24
CA LEU A 239 -12.47 9.27 -1.08
C LEU A 239 -13.00 7.83 -0.94
N LEU A 240 -13.99 7.59 -0.08
CA LEU A 240 -14.58 6.25 0.09
C LEU A 240 -15.27 5.78 -1.19
N LEU A 241 -15.98 6.66 -1.89
CA LEU A 241 -16.65 6.29 -3.14
C LEU A 241 -15.68 6.15 -4.30
N SER A 242 -14.51 6.80 -4.29
CA SER A 242 -13.48 6.61 -5.32
C SER A 242 -12.97 5.17 -5.31
N VAL A 243 -12.77 4.60 -4.13
CA VAL A 243 -12.45 3.18 -3.95
C VAL A 243 -13.50 2.29 -4.62
N THR A 244 -14.79 2.58 -4.41
CA THR A 244 -15.86 1.75 -4.99
C THR A 244 -15.93 1.79 -6.51
N THR A 245 -15.21 2.71 -7.18
CA THR A 245 -15.18 2.80 -8.64
C THR A 245 -14.55 1.57 -9.31
N THR A 246 -13.77 0.79 -8.54
CA THR A 246 -13.12 -0.47 -8.97
C THR A 246 -13.99 -1.70 -8.68
N PHE A 247 -15.10 -1.55 -7.94
CA PHE A 247 -15.97 -2.67 -7.58
C PHE A 247 -16.96 -3.03 -8.71
N PRO A 248 -17.45 -4.29 -8.72
CA PRO A 248 -18.57 -4.67 -9.58
C PRO A 248 -19.78 -3.75 -9.39
N TYR A 249 -20.47 -3.43 -10.49
CA TYR A 249 -21.56 -2.44 -10.52
C TYR A 249 -22.66 -2.69 -9.48
N LYS A 250 -23.06 -3.95 -9.31
CA LYS A 250 -24.06 -4.35 -8.29
C LYS A 250 -23.58 -4.05 -6.87
N ARG A 251 -22.30 -4.29 -6.60
CA ARG A 251 -21.66 -4.02 -5.30
C ARG A 251 -21.45 -2.52 -5.08
N ARG A 252 -21.25 -1.73 -6.14
CA ARG A 252 -21.15 -0.28 -6.06
C ARG A 252 -22.49 0.40 -5.79
N TYR A 253 -23.58 -0.09 -6.41
CA TYR A 253 -24.93 0.46 -6.28
C TYR A 253 -25.33 0.70 -4.81
N GLN A 254 -25.06 -0.26 -3.92
CA GLN A 254 -25.43 -0.16 -2.49
C GLN A 254 -24.79 1.03 -1.78
N PHE A 255 -23.60 1.47 -2.18
CA PHE A 255 -22.92 2.60 -1.54
C PHE A 255 -23.48 3.94 -2.02
N ILE A 256 -23.83 4.05 -3.31
CA ILE A 256 -24.52 5.23 -3.85
C ILE A 256 -25.92 5.35 -3.22
N ASP A 257 -26.66 4.24 -3.13
CA ASP A 257 -27.98 4.20 -2.48
C ASP A 257 -27.88 4.57 -1.00
N LEU A 258 -26.86 4.05 -0.28
CA LEU A 258 -26.61 4.41 1.11
C LEU A 258 -26.31 5.90 1.28
N PHE A 259 -25.41 6.47 0.48
CA PHE A 259 -25.14 7.91 0.54
C PHE A 259 -26.42 8.72 0.33
N CYS A 260 -27.22 8.42 -0.70
CA CYS A 260 -28.43 9.17 -1.01
C CYS A 260 -29.54 9.03 0.05
N LYS A 261 -29.53 7.93 0.83
CA LYS A 261 -30.43 7.77 1.98
C LYS A 261 -30.11 8.72 3.13
N HIS A 262 -28.83 9.00 3.36
CA HIS A 262 -28.37 9.84 4.47
C HIS A 262 -28.11 11.31 4.06
N ASN A 263 -27.69 11.55 2.82
CA ASN A 263 -27.39 12.86 2.28
C ASN A 263 -28.20 13.12 1.00
N GLN A 264 -29.14 14.07 1.10
CA GLN A 264 -30.03 14.48 -0.01
C GLN A 264 -29.59 15.80 -0.65
N LYS A 265 -28.42 16.35 -0.30
CA LYS A 265 -27.93 17.62 -0.83
C LYS A 265 -27.32 17.40 -2.21
N PHE A 266 -27.93 18.01 -3.22
CA PHE A 266 -27.51 17.85 -4.60
C PHE A 266 -26.06 18.32 -4.86
N GLU A 267 -25.64 19.42 -4.25
CA GLU A 267 -24.30 19.96 -4.41
C GLU A 267 -23.21 19.07 -3.79
N ASP A 268 -23.55 18.26 -2.80
CA ASP A 268 -22.64 17.26 -2.25
C ASP A 268 -22.57 16.04 -3.18
N PHE A 269 -23.71 15.57 -3.67
CA PHE A 269 -23.80 14.45 -4.61
C PHE A 269 -23.03 14.69 -5.91
N LYS A 270 -23.07 15.91 -6.46
CA LYS A 270 -22.33 16.29 -7.67
C LYS A 270 -20.82 16.09 -7.58
N LYS A 271 -20.25 16.12 -6.37
CA LYS A 271 -18.82 15.96 -6.14
C LYS A 271 -18.40 14.49 -6.17
N LEU A 272 -19.35 13.56 -6.05
CA LEU A 272 -19.03 12.15 -5.92
C LEU A 272 -18.50 11.55 -7.24
N PRO A 273 -17.54 10.62 -7.16
CA PRO A 273 -17.10 9.86 -8.32
C PRO A 273 -18.18 8.85 -8.71
N LEU A 274 -19.08 9.23 -9.62
CA LEU A 274 -20.16 8.36 -10.11
C LEU A 274 -19.73 7.45 -11.25
N GLU A 275 -18.75 7.85 -12.06
CA GLU A 275 -18.28 7.03 -13.18
C GLU A 275 -17.30 5.96 -12.68
N PRO A 276 -17.32 4.73 -13.22
CA PRO A 276 -16.31 3.73 -12.87
C PRO A 276 -14.94 4.13 -13.41
N TYR A 277 -13.89 3.66 -12.75
CA TYR A 277 -12.51 3.86 -13.17
C TYR A 277 -11.86 2.50 -13.39
N VAL A 278 -11.25 2.29 -14.56
CA VAL A 278 -10.68 1.00 -14.96
C VAL A 278 -9.20 1.14 -15.27
N LYS A 279 -8.33 1.10 -14.26
CA LYS A 279 -6.88 1.29 -14.48
C LYS A 279 -6.11 0.01 -14.80
N ASN A 280 -6.55 -1.16 -14.32
CA ASN A 280 -5.70 -2.37 -14.40
C ASN A 280 -6.27 -3.46 -15.30
N TYR A 281 -5.50 -3.73 -16.35
CA TYR A 281 -5.79 -4.55 -17.53
C TYR A 281 -5.59 -6.05 -17.31
N LYS A 282 -5.12 -6.48 -16.14
CA LYS A 282 -4.55 -7.84 -15.98
C LYS A 282 -5.37 -8.83 -15.15
N GLU A 283 -6.25 -8.39 -14.24
CA GLU A 283 -6.81 -9.32 -13.24
C GLU A 283 -8.31 -9.12 -12.93
N LEU A 284 -9.03 -8.28 -13.67
CA LEU A 284 -10.50 -8.31 -13.66
C LEU A 284 -10.99 -9.40 -14.61
N SER A 285 -11.97 -10.20 -14.18
CA SER A 285 -12.60 -11.24 -15.01
C SER A 285 -13.03 -10.65 -16.36
N SER A 286 -12.89 -11.45 -17.43
CA SER A 286 -13.10 -11.07 -18.84
C SER A 286 -14.44 -10.39 -19.14
N GLU A 287 -15.43 -10.49 -18.26
CA GLU A 287 -16.76 -9.89 -18.41
C GLU A 287 -16.85 -8.44 -17.91
N ASP A 288 -15.95 -7.98 -17.02
CA ASP A 288 -15.96 -6.63 -16.41
C ASP A 288 -14.88 -5.69 -16.97
N TYR A 289 -14.11 -6.17 -17.95
CA TYR A 289 -13.14 -5.38 -18.70
C TYR A 289 -13.85 -4.21 -19.40
N ILE A 290 -13.42 -2.94 -19.21
CA ILE A 290 -13.02 -2.03 -20.30
C ILE A 290 -12.12 -0.88 -19.79
N LEU A 291 -10.92 -0.82 -20.38
CA LEU A 291 -9.90 0.25 -20.44
C LEU A 291 -10.35 1.70 -20.14
N SER A 292 -9.65 2.36 -19.19
CA SER A 292 -9.80 3.80 -18.86
C SER A 292 -8.85 4.76 -19.60
N SER A 293 -8.18 4.35 -20.68
CA SER A 293 -7.24 5.23 -21.40
C SER A 293 -7.49 5.35 -22.90
N SER A 294 -8.41 4.58 -23.46
CA SER A 294 -8.96 4.83 -24.78
C SER A 294 -10.47 4.94 -24.66
N LYS A 295 -11.00 6.03 -25.20
CA LYS A 295 -12.40 6.24 -25.53
C LYS A 295 -12.96 5.04 -26.31
N ASN A 296 -13.33 3.97 -25.61
CA ASN A 296 -13.87 2.76 -26.21
C ASN A 296 -15.40 2.80 -26.07
N ILE A 297 -16.07 2.58 -27.21
CA ILE A 297 -17.53 2.52 -27.32
C ILE A 297 -18.12 1.48 -26.35
N GLU A 298 -17.49 0.32 -26.19
CA GLU A 298 -17.94 -0.75 -25.28
C GLU A 298 -17.84 -0.33 -23.80
N ALA A 299 -16.73 0.31 -23.40
CA ALA A 299 -16.56 0.91 -22.07
C ALA A 299 -17.73 1.80 -21.75
N THR A 300 -17.99 2.70 -22.69
CA THR A 300 -18.96 3.76 -22.50
C THR A 300 -20.37 3.20 -22.48
N HIS A 301 -20.65 2.13 -23.22
CA HIS A 301 -21.89 1.37 -23.10
C HIS A 301 -22.09 0.81 -21.69
N LYS A 302 -21.08 0.15 -21.10
CA LYS A 302 -21.18 -0.36 -19.72
C LYS A 302 -21.34 0.75 -18.69
N ILE A 303 -20.67 1.90 -18.87
CA ILE A 303 -20.90 3.11 -18.03
C ILE A 303 -22.36 3.55 -18.10
N VAL A 304 -22.94 3.63 -19.32
CA VAL A 304 -24.34 4.01 -19.50
C VAL A 304 -25.30 3.03 -18.83
N GLU A 305 -25.04 1.72 -18.95
CA GLU A 305 -25.84 0.68 -18.29
C GLU A 305 -25.79 0.80 -16.77
N TYR A 306 -24.59 1.00 -16.22
CA TYR A 306 -24.42 1.25 -14.79
C TYR A 306 -25.17 2.51 -14.33
N LEU A 307 -25.01 3.64 -15.02
CA LEU A 307 -25.71 4.88 -14.64
C LEU A 307 -27.23 4.72 -14.72
N LYS A 308 -27.75 4.02 -15.74
CA LYS A 308 -29.17 3.67 -15.83
C LYS A 308 -29.63 2.82 -14.66
N SER A 309 -28.80 1.87 -14.22
CA SER A 309 -29.10 1.03 -13.07
C SER A 309 -29.25 1.81 -11.77
N LEU A 310 -28.64 3.01 -11.66
CA LEU A 310 -28.78 3.90 -10.50
C LEU A 310 -30.09 4.70 -10.49
N LEU A 311 -30.74 4.91 -11.65
CA LEU A 311 -31.95 5.74 -11.76
C LEU A 311 -33.06 5.41 -10.74
N PRO A 312 -33.33 4.12 -10.39
CA PRO A 312 -34.31 3.76 -9.38
C PRO A 312 -34.05 4.35 -7.99
N ILE A 313 -32.79 4.62 -7.61
CA ILE A 313 -32.43 5.24 -6.32
C ILE A 313 -33.11 6.61 -6.20
N PHE A 314 -33.17 7.35 -7.31
CA PHE A 314 -33.60 8.75 -7.34
C PHE A 314 -35.10 8.93 -7.60
N ASN A 315 -35.91 7.87 -7.50
CA ASN A 315 -37.37 7.94 -7.70
C ASN A 315 -38.14 8.58 -6.52
N ARG A 316 -37.44 9.27 -5.63
CA ARG A 316 -38.00 10.02 -4.50
C ARG A 316 -38.01 11.51 -4.82
N VAL A 317 -39.00 12.23 -4.31
CA VAL A 317 -39.20 13.66 -4.62
C VAL A 317 -37.97 14.50 -4.24
N GLU A 318 -37.30 14.12 -3.16
CA GLU A 318 -36.11 14.78 -2.63
C GLU A 318 -34.87 14.64 -3.54
N LEU A 319 -34.88 13.66 -4.46
CA LEU A 319 -33.73 13.32 -5.30
C LEU A 319 -33.94 13.64 -6.79
N LEU A 320 -34.96 14.45 -7.14
CA LEU A 320 -35.26 14.79 -8.53
C LEU A 320 -34.08 15.46 -9.25
N GLU A 321 -33.37 16.38 -8.60
CA GLU A 321 -32.18 17.03 -9.18
C GLU A 321 -31.04 16.02 -9.42
N HIS A 322 -30.90 15.03 -8.52
CA HIS A 322 -29.91 13.96 -8.64
C HIS A 322 -30.23 13.08 -9.85
N LYS A 323 -31.52 12.73 -10.01
CA LYS A 323 -32.00 11.99 -11.17
C LYS A 323 -31.70 12.72 -12.47
N GLN A 324 -32.05 14.01 -12.56
CA GLN A 324 -31.81 14.83 -13.74
C GLN A 324 -30.31 14.90 -14.09
N TYR A 325 -29.45 15.03 -13.09
CA TYR A 325 -28.00 15.02 -13.29
C TYR A 325 -27.48 13.71 -13.87
N VAL A 326 -27.93 12.56 -13.34
CA VAL A 326 -27.54 11.24 -13.87
C VAL A 326 -28.11 11.00 -15.27
N GLU A 327 -29.35 11.40 -15.52
CA GLU A 327 -29.97 11.35 -16.86
C GLU A 327 -29.19 12.21 -17.88
N GLN A 328 -28.70 13.38 -17.47
CA GLN A 328 -27.88 14.22 -18.32
C GLN A 328 -26.55 13.55 -18.65
N LYS A 329 -25.83 12.99 -17.66
CA LYS A 329 -24.60 12.20 -17.91
C LYS A 329 -24.84 11.05 -18.88
N ILE A 330 -25.95 10.31 -18.72
CA ILE A 330 -26.34 9.23 -19.64
C ILE A 330 -26.49 9.76 -21.07
N LYS A 331 -27.20 10.89 -21.26
CA LYS A 331 -27.37 11.51 -22.59
C LYS A 331 -26.03 11.92 -23.20
N ASP A 332 -25.13 12.49 -22.40
CA ASP A 332 -23.82 12.93 -22.85
C ASP A 332 -22.97 11.74 -23.34
N PHE A 333 -22.92 10.64 -22.58
CA PHE A 333 -22.24 9.42 -23.00
C PHE A 333 -22.87 8.77 -24.24
N GLN A 334 -24.21 8.73 -24.32
CA GLN A 334 -24.90 8.20 -25.50
C GLN A 334 -24.64 9.03 -26.76
N LYS A 335 -24.57 10.36 -26.62
CA LYS A 335 -24.18 11.25 -27.70
C LYS A 335 -22.75 10.97 -28.15
N TRP A 336 -21.82 10.86 -27.20
CA TRP A 336 -20.43 10.53 -27.51
C TRP A 336 -20.31 9.20 -28.27
N ILE A 337 -20.98 8.13 -27.83
CA ILE A 337 -21.01 6.84 -28.54
C ILE A 337 -21.52 7.01 -29.99
N LYS A 338 -22.59 7.80 -30.19
CA LYS A 338 -23.17 8.01 -31.51
C LYS A 338 -22.22 8.76 -32.44
N ASP A 339 -21.51 9.74 -31.91
CA ASP A 339 -20.57 10.56 -32.68
C ASP A 339 -19.32 9.73 -33.03
N GLU A 340 -18.77 8.95 -32.10
CA GLU A 340 -17.62 8.05 -32.37
C GLU A 340 -17.95 6.99 -33.44
N LYS A 341 -19.13 6.36 -33.37
CA LYS A 341 -19.58 5.39 -34.40
C LYS A 341 -19.68 5.99 -35.80
N LYS A 342 -20.00 7.29 -35.92
CA LYS A 342 -20.04 7.97 -37.23
C LYS A 342 -18.63 8.24 -37.75
N GLU A 343 -17.73 8.66 -36.88
CA GLU A 343 -16.33 8.92 -37.23
C GLU A 343 -15.64 7.64 -37.71
N ASP A 344 -15.88 6.51 -37.04
CA ASP A 344 -15.34 5.21 -37.47
C ASP A 344 -15.87 4.83 -38.87
N PHE A 345 -17.18 4.98 -39.11
CA PHE A 345 -17.77 4.73 -40.43
C PHE A 345 -17.24 5.64 -41.55
N LEU A 346 -16.78 6.86 -41.23
CA LEU A 346 -16.22 7.80 -42.21
C LEU A 346 -14.72 7.55 -42.48
N ARG A 347 -14.05 6.73 -41.66
CA ARG A 347 -12.63 6.36 -41.80
C ARG A 347 -12.43 5.04 -42.54
N ASP A 348 -13.44 4.18 -42.55
CA ASP A 348 -13.56 2.96 -43.37
C ASP A 348 -14.06 3.29 -44.79
#